data_AF-A0A7C5LJI0-F1
#
_entry.id   AF-A0A7C5LJI0-F1
#
_cell.length_a   1.000
_cell.length_b   1.000
_cell.length_c   1.000
_cell.angle_alpha   90.00
_cell.angle_beta   90.00
_cell.angle_gamma   90.00
#
_symmetry.space_group_name_H-M   'P 1'
#
loop_
_entity.id
_entity.type
_entity.pdbx_description
1 polymer ?
#
loop_
_entity_poly.entity_id
_entity_poly.type
_entity_poly.pdbx_seq_one_letter_code
_entity_poly.pdbx_strand_id
1 'polypeptide(L)'
;MDLDLYVGTLTRYYGSDGQAPDDDTRLSVLMWRDSLSLALEEHLEDPLDWDESAAAPHFTAELGWQAYSALLLWAAYAEHPELPRPEAATAEWEADPAYRASNAEGLASHYGQLLYGPELWLPCSFGFTFHAEDVCGDQVTIGSSVALLAELQASTRPPCAPRRPPERPGSTLARHKARPASKGGRATAWPFSLSRPTGRWPTACP
;
A
#
# COMPACT_ATOMS: atom_id res chain seq x y z
N MET A 1 -2.97 11.87 -22.63
CA MET A 1 -2.64 12.46 -21.32
C MET A 1 -1.49 11.67 -20.78
N ASP A 2 -0.40 12.35 -20.44
CA ASP A 2 0.72 11.70 -19.77
C ASP A 2 0.39 11.55 -18.28
N LEU A 3 1.05 10.60 -17.60
CA LEU A 3 0.92 10.44 -16.16
C LEU A 3 2.11 11.10 -15.48
N ASP A 4 1.84 12.22 -14.80
CA ASP A 4 2.85 12.97 -14.06
C ASP A 4 2.83 12.55 -12.59
N LEU A 5 4.00 12.20 -12.07
CA LEU A 5 4.21 11.90 -10.67
C LEU A 5 4.63 13.18 -9.95
N TYR A 6 3.86 13.57 -8.93
CA TYR A 6 4.23 14.62 -7.99
C TYR A 6 4.59 14.02 -6.63
N VAL A 7 5.70 14.47 -6.05
CA VAL A 7 6.11 14.15 -4.68
C VAL A 7 6.44 15.44 -3.97
N GLY A 8 5.76 15.74 -2.88
CA GLY A 8 5.99 16.97 -2.12
C GLY A 8 4.82 17.27 -1.19
N THR A 9 4.78 18.49 -0.70
CA THR A 9 3.71 18.97 0.18
C THR A 9 2.40 19.10 -0.59
N LEU A 10 1.28 18.78 0.05
CA LEU A 10 -0.04 18.98 -0.54
C LEU A 10 -0.37 20.46 -0.66
N THR A 11 0.13 21.28 0.26
CA THR A 11 -0.01 22.74 0.18
C THR A 11 0.56 23.27 -1.14
N ARG A 12 1.67 22.71 -1.62
CA ARG A 12 2.25 23.10 -2.91
C ARG A 12 1.52 22.47 -4.09
N TYR A 13 1.03 21.24 -3.95
CA TYR A 13 0.25 20.56 -4.99
C TYR A 13 -1.07 21.27 -5.29
N TYR A 14 -1.82 21.63 -4.26
CA TYR A 14 -3.08 22.35 -4.36
C TYR A 14 -2.90 23.87 -4.50
N GLY A 15 -1.69 24.37 -4.24
CA GLY A 15 -1.35 25.77 -4.44
C GLY A 15 -1.37 26.13 -5.93
N SER A 16 -1.87 27.32 -6.26
CA SER A 16 -1.95 27.78 -7.65
C SER A 16 -0.58 27.83 -8.34
N ASP A 17 -0.53 27.30 -9.57
CA ASP A 17 0.64 27.20 -10.44
C ASP A 17 1.64 28.37 -10.32
N GLY A 18 2.76 28.12 -9.62
CA GLY A 18 3.92 29.00 -9.61
C GLY A 18 3.94 30.13 -8.56
N GLN A 19 2.90 30.26 -7.72
CA GLN A 19 2.91 31.19 -6.60
C GLN A 19 3.39 30.48 -5.32
N ALA A 20 3.98 31.22 -4.38
CA ALA A 20 4.25 30.67 -3.06
C ALA A 20 2.94 30.17 -2.44
N PRO A 21 2.94 29.00 -1.76
CA PRO A 21 1.74 28.44 -1.15
C PRO A 21 1.08 29.49 -0.26
N ASP A 22 -0.20 29.76 -0.48
CA ASP A 22 -0.94 30.70 0.35
C ASP A 22 -1.30 30.05 1.71
N ASP A 23 -1.42 30.89 2.75
CA ASP A 23 -1.67 30.44 4.11
C ASP A 23 -3.04 29.74 4.23
N ASP A 24 -4.00 30.07 3.36
CA ASP A 24 -5.36 29.49 3.34
C ASP A 24 -5.35 28.04 2.84
N THR A 25 -4.56 27.74 1.81
CA THR A 25 -4.34 26.39 1.28
C THR A 25 -3.66 25.54 2.35
N ARG A 26 -2.61 26.09 2.98
CA ARG A 26 -1.90 25.39 4.06
C ARG A 26 -2.85 25.05 5.21
N LEU A 27 -3.68 26.02 5.62
CA LEU A 27 -4.66 25.82 6.67
C LEU A 27 -5.68 24.73 6.30
N SER A 28 -6.17 24.74 5.06
CA SER A 28 -7.11 23.74 4.55
C SER A 28 -6.51 22.33 4.55
N VAL A 29 -5.25 22.18 4.10
CA VAL A 29 -4.52 20.89 4.13
C VAL A 29 -4.35 20.39 5.57
N LEU A 30 -3.97 21.27 6.50
CA LEU A 30 -3.79 20.90 7.90
C LEU A 30 -5.12 20.48 8.56
N MET A 31 -6.20 21.22 8.31
CA MET A 31 -7.53 20.85 8.79
C MET A 31 -8.01 19.50 8.22
N TRP A 32 -7.73 19.26 6.94
CA TRP A 32 -8.03 18.00 6.29
C TRP A 32 -7.23 16.84 6.90
N ARG A 33 -5.92 17.01 7.10
CA ARG A 33 -5.03 16.05 7.75
C ARG A 33 -5.51 15.71 9.16
N ASP A 34 -5.85 16.71 9.96
CA ASP A 34 -6.32 16.51 11.34
C ASP A 34 -7.66 15.77 11.36
N SER A 35 -8.56 16.08 10.42
CA SER A 35 -9.85 15.40 10.28
C SER A 35 -9.68 13.92 9.88
N LEU A 36 -8.78 13.63 8.92
CA LEU A 36 -8.44 12.26 8.54
C LEU A 36 -7.80 11.50 9.70
N SER A 37 -6.86 12.14 10.40
CA SER A 37 -6.18 11.51 11.54
C SER A 37 -7.16 11.13 12.64
N LEU A 38 -8.15 11.99 12.91
CA LEU A 38 -9.20 11.69 13.89
C LEU A 38 -10.12 10.56 13.41
N ALA A 39 -10.51 10.56 12.14
CA ALA A 39 -11.37 9.53 11.58
C ALA A 39 -10.72 8.14 11.57
N LEU A 40 -9.39 8.09 11.48
CA LEU A 40 -8.61 6.85 11.39
C LEU A 40 -7.91 6.46 12.71
N GLU A 41 -8.16 7.17 13.81
CA GLU A 41 -7.45 6.99 15.09
C GLU A 41 -7.40 5.52 15.56
N GLU A 42 -8.49 4.76 15.41
CA GLU A 42 -8.54 3.34 15.82
C GLU A 42 -7.73 2.39 14.92
N HIS A 43 -7.30 2.86 13.74
CA HIS A 43 -6.62 2.06 12.71
C HIS A 43 -5.17 2.48 12.51
N LEU A 44 -4.74 3.60 13.10
CA LEU A 44 -3.39 4.14 13.00
C LEU A 44 -2.62 3.86 14.29
N GLU A 45 -1.33 3.57 14.16
CA GLU A 45 -0.43 3.49 15.32
C GLU A 45 -0.11 4.90 15.86
N ASP A 46 0.09 5.86 14.95
CA ASP A 46 0.38 7.26 15.24
C ASP A 46 -0.52 8.17 14.40
N PRO A 47 -0.86 9.38 14.89
CA PRO A 47 -1.57 10.39 14.12
C PRO A 47 -0.87 10.72 12.79
N LEU A 48 -1.66 11.16 11.81
CA LEU A 48 -1.11 11.66 10.55
C LEU A 48 -0.46 13.03 10.78
N ASP A 49 0.87 13.09 10.75
CA ASP A 49 1.63 14.32 11.00
C ASP A 49 2.83 14.47 10.06
N TRP A 50 2.56 14.76 8.79
CA TRP A 50 3.60 15.03 7.80
C TRP A 50 3.91 16.53 7.67
N ASP A 51 5.12 16.85 7.21
CA ASP A 51 5.57 18.24 7.07
C ASP A 51 4.95 18.93 5.84
N GLU A 52 4.22 20.02 6.09
CA GLU A 52 3.63 20.90 5.07
C GLU A 52 4.41 22.23 4.94
N SER A 53 5.63 22.33 5.47
CA SER A 53 6.49 23.52 5.35
C SER A 53 6.81 23.87 3.90
N ALA A 54 6.84 25.17 3.58
CA ALA A 54 7.20 25.64 2.23
C ALA A 54 8.64 25.28 1.83
N ALA A 55 9.49 24.96 2.81
CA ALA A 55 10.88 24.55 2.61
C ALA A 55 11.03 23.05 2.33
N ALA A 56 9.96 22.26 2.48
CA ALA A 56 10.00 20.84 2.22
C ALA A 56 10.36 20.56 0.74
N PRO A 57 11.16 19.51 0.47
CA PRO A 57 11.56 19.16 -0.87
C PRO A 57 10.33 18.73 -1.69
N HIS A 58 10.37 19.00 -2.99
CA HIS A 58 9.40 18.47 -3.93
C HIS A 58 10.12 17.98 -5.19
N PHE A 59 9.48 17.06 -5.89
CA PHE A 59 9.96 16.44 -7.11
C PHE A 59 8.78 16.17 -8.04
N THR A 60 9.01 16.35 -9.33
CA THR A 60 8.07 15.97 -10.39
C THR A 60 8.78 15.11 -11.42
N ALA A 61 8.08 14.11 -11.95
CA ALA A 61 8.58 13.29 -13.05
C ALA A 61 7.45 12.82 -13.97
N GLU A 62 7.73 12.79 -15.26
CA GLU A 62 6.88 12.11 -16.25
C GLU A 62 7.12 10.60 -16.11
N LEU A 63 6.11 9.86 -15.63
CA LEU A 63 6.17 8.40 -15.51
C LEU A 63 5.52 7.74 -16.74
N GLY A 64 4.42 8.32 -17.20
CA GLY A 64 3.61 7.82 -18.30
C GLY A 64 2.83 6.56 -17.96
N TRP A 65 1.66 6.43 -18.61
CA TRP A 65 0.73 5.33 -18.34
C TRP A 65 1.31 3.95 -18.62
N GLN A 66 2.21 3.83 -19.59
CA GLN A 66 2.81 2.54 -19.95
C GLN A 66 3.76 2.01 -18.87
N ALA A 67 4.55 2.88 -18.24
CA ALA A 67 5.45 2.47 -17.17
C ALA A 67 4.65 2.10 -15.93
N TYR A 68 3.64 2.90 -15.60
CA TYR A 68 2.75 2.63 -14.47
C TYR A 68 1.96 1.33 -14.65
N SER A 69 1.32 1.12 -15.81
CA SER A 69 0.57 -0.11 -16.08
C SER A 69 1.47 -1.36 -16.11
N ALA A 70 2.70 -1.25 -16.60
CA ALA A 70 3.67 -2.34 -16.51
C ALA A 70 4.00 -2.70 -15.05
N LEU A 71 4.08 -1.72 -14.15
CA LEU A 71 4.27 -1.95 -12.71
C LEU A 71 3.05 -2.64 -12.09
N LEU A 72 1.83 -2.23 -12.44
CA LEU A 72 0.59 -2.90 -12.01
C LEU A 72 0.58 -4.37 -12.42
N LEU A 73 0.88 -4.66 -13.70
CA LEU A 73 0.92 -6.04 -14.21
C LEU A 73 2.03 -6.85 -13.53
N TRP A 74 3.21 -6.27 -13.33
CA TRP A 74 4.29 -6.93 -12.60
C TRP A 74 3.84 -7.35 -11.19
N ALA A 75 3.14 -6.48 -10.47
CA ALA A 75 2.64 -6.76 -9.13
C ALA A 75 1.58 -7.87 -9.16
N ALA A 76 0.61 -7.78 -10.08
CA ALA A 76 -0.42 -8.80 -10.24
C ALA A 76 0.17 -10.18 -10.57
N TYR A 77 1.15 -10.26 -11.48
CA TYR A 77 1.86 -11.50 -11.80
C TYR A 77 2.84 -11.97 -10.73
N ALA A 78 3.19 -11.12 -9.76
CA ALA A 78 3.91 -11.55 -8.57
C ALA A 78 2.98 -12.24 -7.55
N GLU A 79 1.69 -11.86 -7.52
CA GLU A 79 0.65 -12.52 -6.70
C GLU A 79 0.13 -13.82 -7.33
N HIS A 80 0.16 -13.90 -8.66
CA HIS A 80 -0.35 -15.03 -9.44
C HIS A 80 0.75 -15.74 -10.24
N PRO A 81 1.74 -16.37 -9.59
CA PRO A 81 2.85 -17.05 -10.28
C PRO A 81 2.41 -18.24 -11.13
N GLU A 82 1.20 -18.76 -10.93
CA GLU A 82 0.58 -19.82 -11.72
C GLU A 82 0.10 -19.35 -13.10
N LEU A 83 -0.11 -18.05 -13.30
CA LEU A 83 -0.59 -17.50 -14.57
C LEU A 83 0.57 -17.29 -15.54
N PRO A 84 0.37 -17.56 -16.85
CA PRO A 84 1.39 -17.32 -17.84
C PRO A 84 1.62 -15.80 -18.02
N ARG A 85 2.85 -15.35 -17.85
CA ARG A 85 3.23 -13.96 -18.09
C ARG A 85 3.21 -13.65 -19.58
N PRO A 86 2.67 -12.49 -19.99
CA PRO A 86 2.67 -12.09 -21.38
C PRO A 86 4.09 -11.75 -21.82
N GLU A 87 4.41 -12.04 -23.08
CA GLU A 87 5.72 -11.72 -23.67
C GLU A 87 5.91 -10.22 -23.95
N ALA A 88 4.81 -9.47 -24.03
CA ALA A 88 4.80 -8.03 -24.25
C ALA A 88 3.74 -7.34 -23.37
N ALA A 89 4.04 -6.11 -22.94
CA ALA A 89 3.08 -5.27 -22.24
C ALA A 89 1.88 -4.96 -23.16
N THR A 90 0.67 -5.14 -22.64
CA THR A 90 -0.57 -4.85 -23.37
C THR A 90 -1.03 -3.42 -23.03
N ALA A 91 -1.68 -2.75 -23.99
CA ALA A 91 -2.32 -1.46 -23.71
C ALA A 91 -3.60 -1.63 -22.87
N GLU A 92 -4.23 -2.81 -22.93
CA GLU A 92 -5.46 -3.18 -22.22
C GLU A 92 -5.14 -3.96 -20.92
N TRP A 93 -4.27 -3.39 -20.10
CA TRP A 93 -3.80 -4.01 -18.85
C TRP A 93 -4.93 -4.31 -17.86
N GLU A 94 -6.02 -3.52 -17.88
CA GLU A 94 -7.21 -3.75 -17.03
C GLU A 94 -7.92 -5.08 -17.33
N ALA A 95 -7.81 -5.57 -18.58
CA ALA A 95 -8.39 -6.84 -19.00
C ALA A 95 -7.48 -8.04 -18.70
N ASP A 96 -6.25 -7.80 -18.22
CA ASP A 96 -5.28 -8.85 -17.97
C ASP A 96 -5.78 -9.83 -16.88
N PRO A 97 -5.67 -11.15 -17.09
CA PRO A 97 -6.14 -12.15 -16.14
C PRO A 97 -5.53 -12.01 -14.74
N ALA A 98 -4.25 -11.67 -14.63
CA ALA A 98 -3.59 -11.52 -13.33
C ALA A 98 -4.12 -10.26 -12.63
N TYR A 99 -4.23 -9.14 -13.35
CA TYR A 99 -4.74 -7.90 -12.78
C TYR A 99 -6.18 -8.05 -12.27
N ARG A 100 -7.05 -8.70 -13.05
CA ARG A 100 -8.44 -8.99 -12.66
C ARG A 100 -8.53 -9.96 -11.48
N ALA A 101 -7.62 -10.92 -11.40
CA ALA A 101 -7.57 -11.84 -10.27
C ALA A 101 -7.18 -11.11 -8.98
N SER A 102 -6.16 -10.26 -9.00
CA SER A 102 -5.75 -9.44 -7.84
C SER A 102 -6.82 -8.45 -7.38
N ASN A 103 -7.67 -7.98 -8.29
CA ASN A 103 -8.75 -7.03 -8.01
C ASN A 103 -10.12 -7.69 -7.75
N ALA A 104 -10.21 -9.02 -7.69
CA ALA A 104 -11.47 -9.68 -7.40
C ALA A 104 -11.90 -9.41 -5.95
N GLU A 105 -13.20 -9.20 -5.75
CA GLU A 105 -13.76 -8.83 -4.44
C GLU A 105 -13.34 -9.81 -3.32
N GLY A 106 -12.84 -9.25 -2.22
CA GLY A 106 -12.49 -10.01 -1.02
C GLY A 106 -11.12 -10.68 -1.02
N LEU A 107 -10.30 -10.49 -2.05
CA LEU A 107 -8.90 -10.92 -2.02
C LEU A 107 -8.02 -9.86 -1.36
N ALA A 108 -7.22 -10.31 -0.38
CA ALA A 108 -6.17 -9.50 0.21
C ALA A 108 -4.93 -9.55 -0.69
N SER A 109 -4.55 -8.40 -1.23
CA SER A 109 -3.36 -8.21 -2.04
C SER A 109 -2.13 -7.95 -1.16
N HIS A 110 -0.99 -8.48 -1.57
CA HIS A 110 0.33 -8.14 -1.03
C HIS A 110 0.85 -6.80 -1.55
N TYR A 111 0.26 -6.29 -2.64
CA TYR A 111 0.60 -5.01 -3.28
C TYR A 111 -0.61 -4.07 -3.24
N GLY A 112 -1.33 -4.03 -2.13
CA GLY A 112 -2.56 -3.26 -1.99
C GLY A 112 -2.35 -1.76 -2.21
N GLN A 113 -1.15 -1.25 -1.89
CA GLN A 113 -0.80 0.16 -2.11
C GLN A 113 -0.61 0.51 -3.60
N LEU A 114 -0.64 -0.48 -4.48
CA LEU A 114 -0.49 -0.32 -5.92
C LEU A 114 -1.74 -0.81 -6.67
N LEU A 115 -2.25 -2.00 -6.33
CA LEU A 115 -3.30 -2.67 -7.08
C LEU A 115 -4.71 -2.18 -6.77
N TYR A 116 -4.96 -1.58 -5.60
CA TYR A 116 -6.26 -1.02 -5.25
C TYR A 116 -6.48 0.40 -5.77
N GLY A 117 -5.62 0.87 -6.69
CA GLY A 117 -5.72 2.17 -7.32
C GLY A 117 -5.62 3.39 -6.42
N PRO A 118 -4.69 3.48 -5.42
CA PRO A 118 -4.44 4.75 -4.76
C PRO A 118 -4.01 5.83 -5.76
N GLU A 119 -4.56 7.02 -5.56
CA GLU A 119 -4.23 8.24 -6.32
C GLU A 119 -3.34 9.17 -5.48
N LEU A 120 -3.45 9.06 -4.16
CA LEU A 120 -2.67 9.83 -3.19
C LEU A 120 -1.99 8.90 -2.18
N TRP A 121 -0.67 9.01 -2.04
CA TRP A 121 0.09 8.29 -1.02
C TRP A 121 0.60 9.21 0.07
N LEU A 122 0.17 8.97 1.31
CA LEU A 122 0.60 9.73 2.48
C LEU A 122 1.97 9.22 2.98
N PRO A 123 2.84 10.09 3.52
CA PRO A 123 4.15 9.71 4.06
C PRO A 123 4.06 9.20 5.50
N CYS A 124 3.06 8.35 5.78
CA CYS A 124 2.82 7.75 7.09
C CYS A 124 2.76 6.23 6.98
N SER A 125 3.06 5.50 8.05
CA SER A 125 3.08 4.04 8.06
C SER A 125 1.71 3.47 8.39
N PHE A 126 1.04 2.86 7.40
CA PHE A 126 -0.16 2.06 7.58
C PHE A 126 -0.31 1.04 6.45
N GLY A 127 -0.89 -0.14 6.75
CA GLY A 127 -0.91 -1.29 5.85
C GLY A 127 -2.19 -1.48 5.03
N PHE A 128 -3.00 -0.43 4.89
CA PHE A 128 -4.30 -0.48 4.19
C PHE A 128 -4.46 0.69 3.23
N THR A 129 -5.47 0.61 2.36
CA THR A 129 -5.95 1.73 1.54
C THR A 129 -7.38 2.05 1.94
N PHE A 130 -7.82 3.29 1.68
CA PHE A 130 -9.17 3.74 2.01
C PHE A 130 -9.63 4.82 1.04
N HIS A 131 -10.95 5.03 0.95
CA HIS A 131 -11.52 6.14 0.19
C HIS A 131 -11.85 7.30 1.12
N ALA A 132 -11.53 8.52 0.69
CA ALA A 132 -11.90 9.74 1.39
C ALA A 132 -12.02 10.90 0.40
N GLU A 133 -12.64 11.98 0.86
CA GLU A 133 -12.54 13.27 0.19
C GLU A 133 -11.11 13.79 0.33
N ASP A 134 -10.55 14.34 -0.74
CA ASP A 134 -9.30 15.09 -0.72
C ASP A 134 -9.52 16.53 -0.21
N VAL A 135 -8.49 17.36 -0.27
CA VAL A 135 -8.56 18.76 0.20
C VAL A 135 -9.57 19.59 -0.61
N CYS A 136 -9.84 19.22 -1.86
CA CYS A 136 -10.81 19.87 -2.75
C CYS A 136 -12.23 19.28 -2.65
N GLY A 137 -12.40 18.16 -1.94
CA GLY A 137 -13.67 17.46 -1.79
C GLY A 137 -13.89 16.32 -2.80
N ASP A 138 -12.89 16.01 -3.62
CA ASP A 138 -12.97 14.93 -4.60
C ASP A 138 -12.72 13.58 -3.93
N GLN A 139 -13.49 12.55 -4.32
CA GLN A 139 -13.33 11.20 -3.77
C GLN A 139 -12.09 10.55 -4.40
N VAL A 140 -11.10 10.25 -3.56
CA VAL A 140 -9.85 9.61 -3.98
C VAL A 140 -9.56 8.38 -3.16
N THR A 141 -8.80 7.46 -3.75
CA THR A 141 -8.23 6.33 -3.00
C THR A 141 -6.88 6.76 -2.41
N ILE A 142 -6.73 6.59 -1.10
CA ILE A 142 -5.54 6.99 -0.35
C ILE A 142 -4.78 5.76 0.13
N GLY A 143 -3.47 5.80 -0.05
CA GLY A 143 -2.52 4.79 0.39
C GLY A 143 -1.37 5.38 1.21
N SER A 144 -0.43 4.52 1.58
CA SER A 144 0.81 4.85 2.30
C SER A 144 2.01 4.68 1.37
N SER A 145 2.82 5.73 1.24
CA SER A 145 4.08 5.66 0.48
C SER A 145 5.14 4.82 1.20
N VAL A 146 5.08 4.77 2.55
CA VAL A 146 5.96 3.94 3.37
C VAL A 146 5.67 2.46 3.14
N ALA A 147 4.39 2.08 3.15
CA ALA A 147 3.98 0.71 2.86
C ALA A 147 4.24 0.35 1.39
N LEU A 148 3.96 1.26 0.44
CA LEU A 148 4.27 1.05 -0.98
C LEU A 148 5.76 0.74 -1.19
N LEU A 149 6.64 1.52 -0.57
CA LEU A 149 8.07 1.27 -0.64
C LEU A 149 8.45 -0.10 -0.08
N ALA A 150 7.86 -0.51 1.05
CA ALA A 150 8.11 -1.82 1.64
C ALA A 150 7.65 -2.96 0.71
N GLU A 151 6.48 -2.84 0.08
CA GLU A 151 5.95 -3.79 -0.91
C GLU A 151 6.89 -3.93 -2.12
N LEU A 152 7.35 -2.80 -2.68
CA LEU A 152 8.27 -2.77 -3.82
C LEU A 152 9.68 -3.30 -3.46
N GLN A 153 10.13 -3.11 -2.23
CA GLN A 153 11.43 -3.62 -1.78
C GLN A 153 11.41 -5.11 -1.45
N ALA A 154 10.32 -5.61 -0.84
CA ALA A 154 10.19 -7.01 -0.46
C ALA A 154 10.30 -7.95 -1.68
N SER A 155 9.75 -7.52 -2.80
CA SER A 155 9.74 -8.22 -4.08
C SER A 155 11.06 -8.15 -4.87
N THR A 156 11.83 -7.08 -4.69
CA THR A 156 13.12 -6.85 -5.35
C THR A 156 14.26 -7.56 -4.62
N ARG A 157 14.06 -7.99 -3.38
CA ARG A 157 15.08 -8.66 -2.60
C ARG A 157 15.39 -10.05 -3.21
N PRO A 158 16.64 -10.34 -3.59
CA PRO A 158 16.99 -11.68 -4.06
C PRO A 158 16.65 -12.69 -2.96
N PRO A 159 16.17 -13.90 -3.31
CA PRO A 159 15.91 -14.93 -2.32
C PRO A 159 17.19 -15.10 -1.51
N CYS A 160 17.10 -14.88 -0.20
CA CYS A 160 18.21 -15.07 0.71
C CYS A 160 18.78 -16.45 0.40
N ALA A 161 20.00 -16.52 -0.14
CA ALA A 161 20.62 -17.79 -0.47
C ALA A 161 20.53 -18.66 0.79
N PRO A 162 20.03 -19.91 0.71
CA PRO A 162 19.88 -20.73 1.88
C PRO A 162 21.24 -20.76 2.58
N ARG A 163 21.31 -20.26 3.82
CA ARG A 163 22.49 -20.48 4.66
C ARG A 163 22.70 -21.98 4.64
N ARG A 164 23.78 -22.44 3.98
CA ARG A 164 24.19 -23.83 4.00
C ARG A 164 24.25 -24.20 5.49
N PRO A 165 23.40 -25.11 5.99
CA PRO A 165 23.52 -25.52 7.37
C PRO A 165 24.93 -26.06 7.55
N PRO A 166 25.63 -25.73 8.66
CA PRO A 166 26.86 -26.46 8.98
C PRO A 166 26.50 -27.95 9.00
N GLU A 167 27.25 -28.76 8.24
CA GLU A 167 27.09 -30.21 8.25
C GLU A 167 27.12 -30.71 9.70
N ARG A 168 26.03 -31.34 10.12
CA ARG A 168 25.85 -31.87 11.47
C ARG A 168 26.68 -33.15 11.64
N PRO A 169 27.19 -33.41 12.83
CA PRO A 169 27.21 -34.77 13.38
C PRO A 169 26.04 -34.93 14.36
N GLY A 170 25.35 -36.06 14.25
CA GLY A 170 23.98 -36.24 14.75
C GLY A 170 23.80 -36.36 16.26
N SER A 171 22.55 -36.21 16.69
CA SER A 171 22.03 -36.84 17.90
C SER A 171 20.51 -36.98 17.85
N THR A 172 20.09 -38.08 18.43
CA THR A 172 18.82 -38.79 18.35
C THR A 172 17.77 -38.28 19.35
N LEU A 173 16.47 -38.47 19.02
CA LEU A 173 15.31 -38.55 19.92
C LEU A 173 14.94 -37.25 20.72
N ALA A 174 13.70 -36.93 21.10
CA ALA A 174 12.46 -37.67 21.19
C ALA A 174 11.24 -36.71 21.14
N ARG A 175 10.08 -37.29 20.78
CA ARG A 175 8.73 -36.71 20.82
C ARG A 175 8.33 -36.27 22.24
N HIS A 176 7.55 -35.20 22.36
CA HIS A 176 6.39 -35.17 23.26
C HIS A 176 5.25 -34.27 22.75
N LYS A 177 4.03 -34.79 22.84
CA LYS A 177 2.72 -34.18 22.52
C LYS A 177 2.28 -33.18 23.61
N ALA A 178 1.52 -32.16 23.23
CA ALA A 178 0.27 -31.77 23.91
C ALA A 178 -0.61 -30.88 23.00
N ARG A 179 -1.93 -30.99 23.22
CA ARG A 179 -3.08 -30.53 22.39
C ARG A 179 -3.81 -29.36 23.13
N PRO A 180 -4.99 -28.86 22.72
CA PRO A 180 -5.22 -27.44 22.40
C PRO A 180 -6.25 -26.73 23.34
N ALA A 181 -6.44 -25.42 23.19
CA ALA A 181 -7.54 -24.69 23.85
C ALA A 181 -8.24 -23.67 22.91
N SER A 182 -9.39 -24.10 22.38
CA SER A 182 -10.74 -23.50 22.48
C SER A 182 -10.98 -21.97 22.54
N LYS A 183 -11.79 -21.51 21.56
CA LYS A 183 -12.96 -20.56 21.57
C LYS A 183 -12.70 -19.11 22.07
N GLY A 184 -13.25 -18.04 21.50
CA GLY A 184 -14.31 -17.79 20.52
C GLY A 184 -14.82 -16.35 20.79
N GLY A 185 -15.35 -15.64 19.80
CA GLY A 185 -15.96 -14.33 20.03
C GLY A 185 -16.27 -13.59 18.73
N ARG A 186 -17.57 -13.38 18.47
CA ARG A 186 -18.12 -12.67 17.31
C ARG A 186 -17.97 -11.16 17.49
N ALA A 187 -17.76 -10.43 16.39
CA ALA A 187 -17.95 -8.99 16.33
C ALA A 187 -18.90 -8.64 15.17
N THR A 188 -19.83 -7.75 15.50
CA THR A 188 -20.90 -7.15 14.71
C THR A 188 -20.39 -6.11 13.70
N ALA A 189 -21.14 -5.90 12.62
CA ALA A 189 -20.80 -5.08 11.44
C ALA A 189 -21.12 -3.57 11.61
N TRP A 190 -20.31 -2.71 10.97
CA TRP A 190 -20.39 -1.24 10.91
C TRP A 190 -20.24 -0.76 9.44
N PRO A 191 -20.58 0.50 9.09
CA PRO A 191 -20.95 0.92 7.72
C PRO A 191 -19.81 1.50 6.85
N PHE A 192 -18.54 1.32 7.19
CA PHE A 192 -17.42 1.65 6.29
C PHE A 192 -16.94 0.40 5.55
N SER A 193 -16.83 0.47 4.23
CA SER A 193 -16.26 -0.62 3.43
C SER A 193 -14.74 -0.60 3.53
N LEU A 194 -14.22 -1.06 4.67
CA LEU A 194 -12.82 -1.46 4.81
C LEU A 194 -12.68 -2.83 4.16
N SER A 195 -11.81 -2.96 3.17
CA SER A 195 -11.31 -4.26 2.73
C SER A 195 -10.53 -4.88 3.89
N ARG A 196 -11.21 -5.65 4.76
CA ARG A 196 -10.58 -6.36 5.88
C ARG A 196 -9.78 -7.54 5.32
N PRO A 197 -8.45 -7.61 5.51
CA PRO A 197 -7.74 -8.86 5.33
C PRO A 197 -8.07 -9.77 6.53
N THR A 198 -9.00 -10.71 6.36
CA THR A 198 -9.17 -11.84 7.28
C THR A 198 -8.08 -12.90 7.04
N GLY A 199 -6.82 -12.45 7.03
CA GLY A 199 -5.64 -13.29 6.89
C GLY A 199 -4.85 -13.28 8.19
N ARG A 200 -5.02 -14.33 9.00
CA ARG A 200 -4.16 -14.59 10.15
C ARG A 200 -2.78 -15.01 9.62
N TRP A 201 -1.85 -14.08 9.53
CA TRP A 201 -0.48 -14.36 9.08
C TRP A 201 0.22 -15.34 10.03
N PRO A 202 0.91 -16.37 9.53
CA PRO A 202 1.76 -17.20 10.35
C PRO A 202 2.97 -16.37 10.80
N THR A 203 3.20 -16.34 12.11
CA THR A 203 4.46 -15.88 12.71
C THR A 203 5.62 -16.66 12.09
N ALA A 204 6.54 -15.96 11.43
CA ALA A 204 7.82 -16.53 11.07
C ALA A 204 8.63 -16.78 12.36
N CYS A 205 9.09 -18.02 12.47
CA CYS A 205 9.86 -18.65 13.56
C CYS A 205 11.26 -18.01 13.79
N PRO A 206 11.95 -18.37 14.91
CA PRO A 206 12.84 -17.50 15.69
C PRO A 206 14.24 -17.27 15.12
#